data_AF-A0A2H0M7C5-F1
#
_entry.id   AF-A0A2H0M7C5-F1
#
_cell.length_a   1.000
_cell.length_b   1.000
_cell.length_c   1.000
_cell.angle_alpha   90.00
_cell.angle_beta   90.00
_cell.angle_gamma   90.00
#
_symmetry.space_group_name_H-M   'P 1'
#
loop_
_entity.id
_entity.type
_entity.pdbx_description
1 polymer ?
#
loop_
_entity_poly.entity_id
_entity_poly.type
_entity_poly.pdbx_seq_one_letter_code
_entity_poly.pdbx_strand_id
1 'polypeptide(L)' 'MASDIKKKNDKDLIKELKESKVSLREFRFGMSGSKTKNVKEGRNLKKLSARIMTEINQRSK' A
#
# COMPACT_ATOMS: atom_id res chain seq x y z
N MET A 1 13.18 6.69 0.11
CA MET A 1 12.06 6.17 -0.73
C MET A 1 10.77 6.93 -0.44
N ALA A 2 10.65 8.15 -0.99
CA ALA A 2 9.45 8.98 -0.93
C ALA A 2 9.16 9.68 -2.27
N SER A 3 9.95 9.39 -3.30
CA SER A 3 10.07 10.16 -4.54
C SER A 3 9.47 9.47 -5.76
N ASP A 4 9.13 8.19 -5.67
CA ASP A 4 8.80 7.38 -6.86
C ASP A 4 7.30 7.30 -7.17
N ILE A 5 6.42 7.66 -6.23
CA ILE A 5 4.96 7.61 -6.42
C ILE A 5 4.49 8.78 -7.31
N LYS A 6 5.18 9.93 -7.26
CA LYS A 6 4.84 11.13 -8.03
C LYS A 6 4.98 10.96 -9.55
N LYS A 7 5.82 10.03 -10.02
CA LYS A 7 6.07 9.81 -11.45
C LYS A 7 5.12 8.79 -12.09
N LYS A 8 4.30 8.10 -11.30
CA LYS A 8 3.41 7.04 -11.81
C LYS A 8 2.12 7.62 -12.39
N ASN A 9 1.61 6.93 -13.40
CA ASN A 9 0.34 7.24 -14.05
C ASN A 9 -0.83 6.92 -13.10
N ASP A 10 -1.93 7.67 -13.19
CA ASP A 10 -3.09 7.52 -12.30
C ASP A 10 -3.70 6.11 -12.35
N LYS A 11 -3.67 5.48 -13.54
CA LYS A 11 -4.11 4.09 -13.73
C LYS A 11 -3.23 3.09 -12.98
N ASP A 12 -1.92 3.33 -12.94
CA ASP A 12 -0.98 2.45 -12.24
C ASP A 12 -1.08 2.64 -10.73
N LEU A 13 -1.30 3.88 -10.26
CA LEU A 13 -1.58 4.16 -8.84
C LEU A 13 -2.83 3.43 -8.34
N ILE A 14 -3.90 3.38 -9.14
CA ILE A 14 -5.14 2.67 -8.79
C ILE A 14 -4.91 1.15 -8.74
N LYS A 15 -4.14 0.59 -9.68
CA LYS A 15 -3.78 -0.84 -9.67
C LYS A 15 -2.94 -1.20 -8.45
N GLU A 16 -1.90 -0.41 -8.18
CA GLU A 16 -0.97 -0.62 -7.07
C GLU A 16 -1.67 -0.45 -5.70
N LEU A 17 -2.68 0.43 -5.63
CA LEU A 17 -3.56 0.56 -4.45
C LEU A 17 -4.39 -0.70 -4.23
N LYS A 18 -4.96 -1.29 -5.29
CA LYS A 18 -5.73 -2.55 -5.19
C LYS A 18 -4.85 -3.69 -4.71
N GLU A 19 -3.68 -3.89 -5.31
CA GLU A 19 -2.71 -4.90 -4.87
C GLU A 19 -2.29 -4.69 -3.43
N SER A 20 -1.92 -3.47 -3.04
CA SER A 20 -1.51 -3.16 -1.65
C SER A 20 -2.61 -3.49 -0.63
N LYS A 21 -3.89 -3.29 -0.97
CA LYS A 21 -5.04 -3.65 -0.12
C LYS A 21 -5.23 -5.16 -0.03
N VAL A 22 -5.05 -5.89 -1.13
CA VAL A 22 -5.12 -7.36 -1.16
C VAL A 22 -3.98 -7.94 -0.33
N SER A 23 -2.74 -7.49 -0.53
CA SER A 23 -1.59 -7.92 0.27
C SER A 23 -1.75 -7.60 1.75
N LEU A 24 -2.37 -6.46 2.12
CA LEU A 24 -2.70 -6.16 3.52
C LEU A 24 -3.75 -7.12 4.09
N ARG A 25 -4.74 -7.51 3.30
CA ARG A 25 -5.78 -8.46 3.70
C ARG A 25 -5.15 -9.84 3.92
N GLU A 26 -4.36 -10.32 2.96
CA GLU A 26 -3.61 -11.57 3.06
C GLU A 26 -2.65 -11.57 4.25
N PHE A 27 -1.92 -10.47 4.45
CA PHE A 27 -1.04 -10.29 5.60
C PHE A 27 -1.80 -10.38 6.92
N ARG A 28 -2.99 -9.75 7.01
CA ARG A 28 -3.85 -9.83 8.21
C ARG A 28 -4.38 -11.24 8.45
N PHE A 29 -4.81 -11.94 7.41
CA PHE A 29 -5.30 -13.32 7.53
C PHE A 29 -4.17 -14.30 7.88
N GLY A 30 -2.99 -14.15 7.26
CA GLY A 30 -1.79 -14.92 7.59
C GLY A 30 -1.26 -14.65 8.99
N MET A 31 -1.50 -13.45 9.55
CA MET A 31 -1.20 -13.11 10.94
C MET A 31 -2.08 -13.85 11.96
N SER A 32 -3.29 -14.27 11.58
CA SER A 32 -4.30 -14.78 12.50
C SER A 32 -4.03 -16.20 13.02
N GLY A 33 -2.94 -16.86 12.60
CA GLY A 33 -2.64 -18.25 12.96
C GLY A 33 -1.23 -18.52 13.50
N SER A 34 -0.26 -17.62 13.35
CA SER A 34 1.10 -17.83 13.89
C SER A 34 1.90 -16.53 14.04
N LYS A 35 3.01 -16.60 14.79
CA LYS A 35 3.93 -15.47 15.05
C LYS A 35 4.62 -15.03 13.75
N THR A 36 3.99 -14.12 13.00
CA THR A 36 4.57 -13.55 11.77
C THR A 36 5.86 -12.80 12.07
N LYS A 37 6.97 -13.26 11.48
CA LYS A 37 8.32 -12.72 11.66
C LYS A 37 8.48 -11.29 11.10
N ASN A 38 7.70 -10.93 10.07
CA ASN A 38 7.83 -9.68 9.32
C ASN A 38 6.69 -8.66 9.55
N VAL A 39 6.49 -8.25 10.80
CA VAL A 39 5.52 -7.19 11.16
C VAL A 39 5.81 -5.85 10.45
N LYS A 40 7.08 -5.63 10.07
CA LYS A 40 7.55 -4.42 9.37
C LYS A 40 6.99 -4.30 7.95
N GLU A 41 6.77 -5.41 7.25
CA GLU A 41 6.22 -5.42 5.89
C GLU A 41 4.77 -4.91 5.88
N GLY A 42 3.94 -5.38 6.81
CA GLY A 42 2.57 -4.88 6.96
C GLY A 42 2.50 -3.37 7.24
N ARG A 43 3.43 -2.83 8.06
CA ARG A 43 3.53 -1.39 8.31
C ARG A 43 3.93 -0.61 7.05
N ASN A 44 4.87 -1.13 6.27
CA ASN A 44 5.29 -0.50 5.01
C ASN A 44 4.15 -0.51 3.98
N LEU A 45 3.41 -1.61 3.85
CA LEU A 45 2.26 -1.72 2.95
C LEU A 45 1.15 -0.71 3.33
N LYS A 46 0.84 -0.55 4.63
CA LYS A 46 -0.09 0.51 5.08
C LYS A 46 0.39 1.90 4.69
N LYS A 47 1.68 2.18 4.88
CA LYS A 47 2.26 3.49 4.56
C LYS A 47 2.27 3.75 3.05
N LEU A 48 2.53 2.73 2.24
CA LEU A 48 2.48 2.81 0.78
C LEU A 48 1.05 3.13 0.32
N SER A 49 0.06 2.38 0.80
CA SER A 49 -1.37 2.60 0.47
C SER A 49 -1.83 4.01 0.83
N ALA A 50 -1.46 4.51 2.02
CA ALA A 50 -1.80 5.86 2.44
C ALA A 50 -1.18 6.92 1.51
N ARG A 51 0.09 6.77 1.13
CA ARG A 51 0.77 7.71 0.22
C ARG A 51 0.14 7.75 -1.16
N ILE A 52 -0.24 6.59 -1.71
CA ILE A 52 -0.94 6.51 -3.00
C ILE A 52 -2.29 7.24 -2.92
N MET A 53 -3.06 7.03 -1.84
CA MET A 53 -4.32 7.75 -1.63
C MET A 53 -4.13 9.26 -1.50
N THR A 54 -3.08 9.71 -0.78
CA THR A 54 -2.75 11.13 -0.68
C THR A 54 -2.43 11.74 -2.04
N GLU A 55 -1.63 11.06 -2.86
CA GLU A 55 -1.27 11.53 -4.20
C GLU A 55 -2.49 11.64 -5.12
N ILE A 56 -3.36 10.62 -5.14
CA ILE A 56 -4.61 10.65 -5.92
C ILE A 56 -5.48 11.85 -5.50
N ASN A 57 -5.64 12.07 -4.21
CA ASN A 57 -6.40 13.22 -3.70
C ASN A 57 -5.73 14.56 -4.01
N GLN A 58 -4.40 14.64 -4.03
CA GLN A 58 -3.66 15.84 -4.41
C GLN A 58 -3.80 16.17 -5.91
N ARG A 59 -3.90 15.15 -6.78
CA ARG A 59 -4.13 15.34 -8.22
C ARG A 59 -5.57 15.71 -8.58
N SER A 60 -6.52 15.26 -7.76
CA SER A 60 -7.95 15.54 -7.94
C SER A 60 -8.37 16.94 -7.44
N LYS A 61 -7.49 17.67 -6.75
CA LYS A 61 -7.76 18.98 -6.16
C LYS A 61 -7.10 20.08 -6.99
#